data_AF-A0A1I6CQZ5-F1
#
_entry.id   AF-A0A1I6CQZ5-F1
#
_cell.length_a   1.000
_cell.length_b   1.000
_cell.length_c   1.000
_cell.angle_alpha   90.00
_cell.angle_beta   90.00
_cell.angle_gamma   90.00
#
_symmetry.space_group_name_H-M   'P 1'
#
loop_
_entity.id
_entity.type
_entity.pdbx_description
1 polymer ?
#
loop_
_entity_poly.entity_id
_entity_poly.type
_entity_poly.pdbx_seq_one_letter_code
_entity_poly.pdbx_strand_id
1 'polypeptide(L)'
;MFLAYLVLINGISFFLFGLDKRRARRKHYRVAERTLFLAAWAGGSAGALAGMYLFRHKTRRPKFTLGIPLVLLLQTTPAALLLRL
;
A
#
# COMPACT_ATOMS: atom_id res chain seq x y z
N MET A 1 9.08 10.99 -16.28
CA MET A 1 8.58 11.65 -15.04
C MET A 1 7.55 10.81 -14.29
N PHE A 2 6.46 10.36 -14.93
CA PHE A 2 5.42 9.56 -14.27
C PHE A 2 5.88 8.20 -13.70
N LEU A 3 6.69 7.44 -14.45
CA LEU A 3 7.27 6.18 -13.97
C LEU A 3 8.14 6.35 -12.72
N ALA A 4 8.95 7.41 -12.66
CA ALA A 4 9.79 7.71 -11.50
C ALA A 4 8.94 8.03 -10.26
N TYR A 5 7.85 8.79 -10.43
CA TYR A 5 6.87 9.03 -9.37
C TYR A 5 6.26 7.72 -8.85
N LEU A 6 5.83 6.83 -9.75
CA LEU A 6 5.25 5.54 -9.37
C LEU A 6 6.24 4.65 -8.60
N VAL A 7 7.50 4.59 -9.05
CA VAL A 7 8.54 3.84 -8.33
C VAL A 7 8.76 4.42 -6.93
N LEU A 8 8.82 5.74 -6.82
CA LEU A 8 9.04 6.44 -5.55
C LEU A 8 7.89 6.19 -4.56
N ILE A 9 6.64 6.38 -4.99
CA ILE A 9 5.47 6.22 -4.11
C ILE A 9 5.26 4.76 -3.69
N ASN A 10 5.57 3.80 -4.56
CA ASN A 10 5.55 2.37 -4.20
C ASN A 10 6.65 2.03 -3.20
N GLY A 11 7.86 2.58 -3.36
CA GLY A 11 8.94 2.46 -2.38
C GLY A 11 8.53 3.04 -1.02
N ILE A 12 8.00 4.27 -0.98
CA ILE A 12 7.53 4.92 0.24
C ILE A 12 6.44 4.09 0.94
N SER A 13 5.43 3.62 0.20
CA SER A 13 4.39 2.76 0.73
C SER A 13 4.95 1.47 1.32
N PHE A 14 5.88 0.82 0.63
CA PHE A 14 6.54 -0.39 1.13
C PHE A 14 7.27 -0.14 2.46
N PHE A 15 8.07 0.93 2.53
CA PHE A 15 8.79 1.29 3.75
C PHE A 15 7.86 1.71 4.89
N LEU A 16 6.73 2.37 4.61
CA LEU A 16 5.72 2.73 5.61
C LEU A 16 5.16 1.49 6.32
N PHE A 17 4.83 0.43 5.57
CA PHE A 17 4.36 -0.83 6.15
C PHE A 17 5.45 -1.52 7.01
N GLY A 18 6.70 -1.47 6.55
CA GLY A 18 7.85 -2.00 7.31
C GLY A 18 8.14 -1.20 8.59
N LEU A 19 8.10 0.13 8.50
CA LEU A 19 8.26 1.04 9.63
C LEU A 19 7.17 0.83 10.66
N ASP A 20 5.91 0.68 10.25
CA ASP A 20 4.82 0.42 11.19
C ASP A 20 5.02 -0.92 11.93
N LYS A 21 5.47 -1.97 11.22
CA LYS A 21 5.83 -3.25 11.84
C LYS A 21 6.99 -3.08 12.83
N ARG A 22 8.02 -2.29 12.49
CA ARG A 22 9.17 -2.03 13.36
C ARG A 22 8.77 -1.25 14.61
N ARG A 23 7.93 -0.21 14.46
CA ARG A 23 7.38 0.58 15.57
C ARG A 23 6.50 -0.28 16.49
N ALA A 24 5.70 -1.18 15.92
CA ALA A 24 4.91 -2.15 16.68
C ALA A 24 5.76 -3.08 17.55
N ARG A 25 6.95 -3.50 17.07
CA ARG A 25 7.89 -4.32 17.87
C ARG A 25 8.56 -3.52 18.99
N ARG A 26 8.84 -2.24 18.76
CA ARG A 26 9.51 -1.34 19.70
C ARG A 26 8.55 -0.63 20.67
N LYS A 27 7.26 -1.00 20.70
CA LYS A 27 6.20 -0.34 21.47
C LYS A 27 6.10 1.19 21.26
N HIS A 28 6.51 1.67 20.10
CA HIS A 28 6.34 3.08 19.73
C HIS A 28 4.95 3.33 19.14
N TYR A 29 4.58 4.62 19.02
CA TYR A 29 3.38 5.05 18.32
C TYR A 29 3.32 4.47 16.91
N ARG A 30 2.21 3.78 16.63
CA ARG A 30 1.93 3.19 15.32
C ARG A 30 1.49 4.26 14.33
N VAL A 31 1.75 4.02 13.05
CA VAL A 31 1.27 4.85 11.95
C VAL A 31 -0.24 4.69 11.86
N ALA A 32 -0.95 5.80 11.66
CA ALA A 32 -2.40 5.77 11.50
C ALA A 32 -2.77 4.93 10.27
N GLU A 33 -3.80 4.09 10.40
CA GLU A 33 -4.26 3.24 9.30
C GLU A 33 -4.64 4.07 8.06
N ARG A 34 -5.19 5.26 8.29
CA ARG A 34 -5.52 6.23 7.24
C ARG A 34 -4.30 6.61 6.40
N THR A 35 -3.14 6.79 7.00
CA THR A 35 -1.90 7.17 6.28
C THR A 35 -1.42 6.03 5.38
N LEU A 36 -1.54 4.78 5.83
CA LEU A 36 -1.19 3.60 5.03
C LEU A 36 -2.13 3.46 3.81
N PHE A 37 -3.43 3.71 4.01
CA PHE A 37 -4.40 3.73 2.92
C PHE A 37 -4.19 4.90 1.97
N LEU A 38 -3.90 6.10 2.48
CA LEU A 38 -3.60 7.27 1.65
C LEU A 38 -2.38 7.04 0.75
N ALA A 39 -1.32 6.42 1.28
CA ALA A 39 -0.14 6.09 0.49
C ALA A 39 -0.44 5.05 -0.62
N ALA A 40 -1.32 4.09 -0.35
CA ALA A 40 -1.83 3.18 -1.38
C ALA A 40 -2.68 3.91 -2.44
N TRP A 41 -3.58 4.81 -2.00
CA TRP A 41 -4.42 5.64 -2.88
C TRP A 41 -3.62 6.62 -3.74
N ALA A 42 -2.48 7.12 -3.26
CA ALA A 42 -1.59 8.03 -3.98
C ALA A 42 -0.81 7.36 -5.14
N GLY A 43 -1.01 6.06 -5.37
CA GLY A 43 -0.36 5.27 -6.42
C GLY A 43 0.67 4.27 -5.90
N GLY A 44 0.85 4.17 -4.57
CA GLY A 44 1.74 3.22 -3.93
C GLY A 44 1.10 1.88 -3.57
N SER A 45 -0.03 1.53 -4.19
CA SER A 45 -0.85 0.35 -3.86
C SER A 45 -0.09 -0.97 -4.05
N ALA A 46 0.75 -1.09 -5.08
CA ALA A 46 1.54 -2.29 -5.32
C ALA A 46 2.63 -2.50 -4.25
N GLY A 47 3.33 -1.43 -3.87
CA GLY A 47 4.33 -1.42 -2.80
C GLY A 47 3.71 -1.59 -1.42
N ALA A 48 2.51 -1.05 -1.20
CA ALA A 48 1.72 -1.28 0.01
C ALA A 48 1.34 -2.77 0.13
N LEU A 49 0.89 -3.39 -0.96
CA LEU A 49 0.52 -4.81 -0.99
C LEU A 49 1.75 -5.69 -0.74
N ALA A 50 2.86 -5.44 -1.45
CA ALA A 50 4.13 -6.13 -1.24
C ALA A 50 4.63 -5.98 0.22
N GLY A 51 4.60 -4.77 0.77
CA GLY A 51 4.98 -4.50 2.16
C GLY A 51 4.06 -5.19 3.16
N MET A 52 2.76 -5.23 2.90
CA MET A 52 1.78 -5.91 3.75
C MET A 52 2.09 -7.41 3.89
N TYR A 53 2.34 -8.09 2.77
CA TYR A 53 2.65 -9.52 2.77
C TYR A 53 4.05 -9.81 3.32
N LEU A 54 5.07 -9.05 2.91
CA LEU A 54 6.45 -9.29 3.32
C LEU A 54 6.64 -9.07 4.83
N PHE A 55 6.12 -7.96 5.37
CA PHE A 55 6.22 -7.67 6.80
C PHE A 55 5.15 -8.38 7.65
N ARG A 56 4.28 -9.18 7.00
CA ARG A 56 3.10 -9.83 7.59
C ARG A 56 2.34 -8.83 8.46
N HIS A 57 2.09 -7.66 7.90
CA HIS A 57 1.48 -6.54 8.59
C HIS A 57 -0.04 -6.64 8.46
N LYS A 58 -0.73 -6.95 9.57
CA LYS A 58 -2.20 -7.01 9.64
C LYS A 58 -2.89 -7.86 8.55
N THR A 59 -2.24 -8.93 8.07
CA THR A 59 -2.80 -9.86 7.08
C THR A 59 -4.03 -10.65 7.54
N ARG A 60 -4.32 -10.64 8.85
CA ARG A 60 -5.56 -11.22 9.44
C ARG A 60 -6.69 -10.20 9.63
N ARG A 61 -6.49 -8.92 9.27
CA ARG A 61 -7.51 -7.89 9.40
C ARG A 61 -8.18 -7.67 8.05
N PRO A 62 -9.49 -7.97 7.90
CA PRO A 62 -10.16 -7.91 6.60
C PRO A 62 -10.10 -6.52 5.97
N LYS A 63 -10.08 -5.45 6.80
CA LYS A 63 -9.86 -4.08 6.33
C LYS A 63 -8.59 -3.94 5.47
N PHE A 64 -7.48 -4.55 5.87
CA PHE A 64 -6.22 -4.47 5.13
C PHE A 64 -6.14 -5.53 4.02
N THR A 65 -6.53 -6.77 4.33
CA THR A 65 -6.46 -7.89 3.39
C THR A 65 -7.39 -7.72 2.18
N LEU A 66 -8.53 -7.05 2.34
CA LEU A 66 -9.42 -6.71 1.23
C LEU A 66 -9.19 -5.27 0.74
N GLY A 67 -8.94 -4.32 1.65
CA GLY A 67 -8.82 -2.91 1.29
C GLY A 67 -7.63 -2.61 0.39
N ILE A 68 -6.42 -3.12 0.68
CA ILE A 68 -5.23 -2.82 -0.13
C ILE A 68 -5.33 -3.42 -1.54
N PRO A 69 -5.72 -4.71 -1.74
CA PRO A 69 -5.94 -5.25 -3.08
C PRO A 69 -7.11 -4.57 -3.80
N LEU A 70 -8.17 -4.18 -3.08
CA LEU A 70 -9.29 -3.46 -3.70
C LEU A 70 -8.85 -2.10 -4.24
N VAL A 71 -8.01 -1.35 -3.51
CA VAL A 71 -7.45 -0.09 -4.00
C VAL A 71 -6.55 -0.31 -5.22
N LEU A 72 -5.74 -1.36 -5.21
CA LEU A 72 -4.93 -1.74 -6.38
C LEU A 72 -5.82 -2.06 -7.59
N LEU A 73 -6.86 -2.88 -7.41
CA LEU A 73 -7.81 -3.22 -8.45
C LEU A 73 -8.56 -1.99 -8.96
N LEU A 74 -8.98 -1.08 -8.07
CA LEU A 74 -9.69 0.13 -8.45
C LEU A 74 -8.80 1.08 -9.28
N GLN A 75 -7.48 1.07 -9.05
CA GLN A 75 -6.53 1.85 -9.83
C GLN A 75 -6.22 1.20 -11.19
N THR A 76 -6.13 -0.14 -11.24
CA THR A 76 -5.73 -0.86 -12.46
C THR A 76 -6.89 -1.19 -13.39
N THR A 77 -8.11 -1.39 -12.88
CA THR A 77 -9.28 -1.76 -13.69
C THR A 77 -9.72 -0.67 -14.69
N PRO A 78 -9.89 0.62 -14.32
CA PRO A 78 -10.19 1.65 -15.31
C PRO A 78 -9.03 1.87 -16.29
N ALA A 79 -7.77 1.78 -15.84
CA ALA A 79 -6.61 1.88 -16.71
C ALA A 79 -6.56 0.75 -17.76
N ALA A 80 -6.90 -0.48 -17.36
CA ALA A 80 -6.95 -1.63 -18.27
C ALA A 80 -8.14 -1.58 -19.23
N LEU A 81 -9.28 -1.01 -18.82
CA LEU A 81 -10.46 -0.82 -19.66
C LEU A 81 -10.24 0.28 -20.71
N LEU A 82 -9.57 1.37 -20.35
CA LEU A 82 -9.18 2.45 -21.27
C LEU A 82 -8.20 1.99 -22.36
N LEU A 83 -7.35 1.00 -22.08
CA LEU A 83 -6.42 0.42 -23.06
C LEU A 83 -7.08 -0.53 -24.06
N ARG A 84 -8.37 -0.85 -23.89
CA ARG A 84 -9.15 -1.77 -24.75
C ARG A 84 -10.14 -1.07 -25.68
N LEU A 85 -10.30 0.26 -25.57
CA LEU A 85 -11.10 1.11 -26.45
C LEU A 85 -10.20 1.78 -27.50
#